data_AF-C1BYT6-F1
#
_entry.id   AF-C1BYT6-F1
#
_cell.length_a   1.000
_cell.length_b   1.000
_cell.length_c   1.000
_cell.angle_alpha   90.00
_cell.angle_beta   90.00
_cell.angle_gamma   90.00
#
_symmetry.space_group_name_H-M   'P 1'
#
loop_
_entity.id
_entity.type
_entity.pdbx_description
1 polymer ?
#
loop_
_entity_poly.entity_id
_entity_poly.type
_entity_poly.pdbx_seq_one_letter_code
_entity_poly.pdbx_strand_id
1 'polypeptide(L)'
;MNKTVHFQDFDRSVLVKIFPLPLLYVGNHITGLASTKNLSLPMFTVLRKFTILMTMIMEARILGKSFPNRLIYSVLAIVFGALVAASPDLAFDAESYLFILLNDVFTAASGVFTKKKLGVEGLGKYGILFYNAFIIVIPTLLASVFTGDLHKAISYEYWFNAAFVSCFLISCIMGFVLMYSIVLCSHYNSALTTTVVGAIKNVAVAYVGMFVGGDYLFSWTNFLGLNIW
;
A
#
# COMPACT_ATOMS: atom_id res chain seq x y z
N MET A 1 -27.35 26.24 3.35
CA MET A 1 -26.62 25.65 2.20
C MET A 1 -25.23 26.27 2.16
N ASN A 2 -24.25 25.54 1.61
CA ASN A 2 -22.78 25.78 1.57
C ASN A 2 -21.94 25.40 2.81
N LYS A 3 -21.69 24.09 2.97
CA LYS A 3 -20.42 23.61 3.54
C LYS A 3 -19.35 23.71 2.45
N THR A 4 -18.73 24.88 2.33
CA THR A 4 -17.54 25.08 1.50
C THR A 4 -16.44 24.13 1.97
N VAL A 5 -15.85 23.40 1.02
CA VAL A 5 -14.66 22.59 1.25
C VAL A 5 -13.56 23.54 1.72
N HIS A 6 -13.30 23.57 3.03
CA HIS A 6 -12.25 24.40 3.61
C HIS A 6 -10.91 23.73 3.27
N PHE A 7 -10.29 24.18 2.19
CA PHE A 7 -8.88 23.89 1.97
C PHE A 7 -8.09 24.59 3.08
N GLN A 8 -7.12 23.89 3.65
CA GLN A 8 -6.25 24.46 4.67
C GLN A 8 -5.20 25.30 3.91
N ASP A 9 -5.10 26.58 4.24
CA ASP A 9 -4.13 27.50 3.63
C ASP A 9 -2.71 26.94 3.71
N PHE A 10 -1.90 27.26 2.70
CA PHE A 10 -0.54 26.76 2.52
C PHE A 10 0.40 27.31 3.61
N ASP A 11 0.33 26.72 4.78
CA ASP A 11 1.19 27.05 5.91
C ASP A 11 2.36 26.07 5.94
N ARG A 12 3.60 26.57 6.03
CA ARG A 12 4.80 25.74 6.22
C ARG A 12 4.69 24.87 7.48
N SER A 13 3.85 25.25 8.45
CA SER A 13 3.53 24.42 9.61
C SER A 13 2.83 23.11 9.25
N VAL A 14 2.08 23.06 8.14
CA VAL A 14 1.37 21.86 7.65
C VAL A 14 2.36 20.83 7.10
N LEU A 15 3.43 21.25 6.43
CA LEU A 15 4.48 20.34 5.96
C LEU A 15 5.18 19.63 7.12
N VAL A 16 5.49 20.37 8.19
CA VAL A 16 6.06 19.80 9.44
C VAL A 16 5.03 18.89 10.14
N LYS A 17 3.75 19.26 10.14
CA LYS A 17 2.67 18.43 10.70
C LYS A 17 2.43 17.15 9.90
N ILE A 18 2.67 17.13 8.60
CA ILE A 18 2.47 15.96 7.74
C ILE A 18 3.67 15.01 7.79
N PHE A 19 4.87 15.51 8.07
CA PHE A 19 6.02 14.68 8.34
C PHE A 19 5.75 13.72 9.53
N PRO A 20 6.11 12.41 9.47
CA PRO A 20 6.91 11.72 8.45
C PRO A 20 6.10 11.01 7.35
N LEU A 21 4.80 11.30 7.18
CA LEU A 21 3.92 10.56 6.25
C LEU A 21 4.46 10.41 4.82
N PRO A 22 4.89 11.49 4.14
CA PRO A 22 5.30 11.39 2.75
C PRO A 22 6.53 10.50 2.58
N LEU A 23 7.45 10.52 3.55
CA LEU A 23 8.62 9.64 3.55
C LEU A 23 8.21 8.17 3.64
N LEU A 24 7.22 7.85 4.49
CA LEU A 24 6.68 6.50 4.61
C LEU A 24 5.97 6.06 3.32
N TYR A 25 5.25 6.96 2.65
CA TYR A 25 4.64 6.68 1.36
C TYR A 25 5.67 6.45 0.26
N VAL A 26 6.74 7.26 0.19
CA VAL A 26 7.85 7.07 -0.75
C VAL A 26 8.53 5.73 -0.51
N GLY A 27 8.86 5.42 0.74
CA GLY A 27 9.41 4.12 1.13
C GLY A 27 8.51 2.97 0.71
N ASN A 28 7.20 3.08 0.95
CA ASN A 28 6.20 2.12 0.51
C ASN A 28 6.20 1.96 -1.02
N HIS A 29 6.15 3.04 -1.79
CA HIS A 29 6.14 2.94 -3.25
C HIS A 29 7.41 2.29 -3.80
N ILE A 30 8.59 2.71 -3.35
CA ILE A 30 9.87 2.18 -3.86
C ILE A 30 10.03 0.69 -3.51
N THR A 31 9.84 0.34 -2.23
CA THR A 31 9.96 -1.06 -1.78
C THR A 31 8.89 -1.96 -2.40
N GLY A 32 7.70 -1.43 -2.60
CA GLY A 32 6.59 -2.12 -3.27
C GLY A 32 6.96 -2.46 -4.71
N LEU A 33 7.40 -1.47 -5.50
CA LEU A 33 7.85 -1.71 -6.87
C LEU A 33 9.06 -2.64 -6.94
N ALA A 34 10.01 -2.53 -6.02
CA ALA A 34 11.18 -3.40 -5.96
C ALA A 34 10.76 -4.87 -5.71
N SER A 35 9.87 -5.11 -4.75
CA SER A 35 9.39 -6.46 -4.42
C SER A 35 8.60 -7.13 -5.56
N THR A 36 7.90 -6.36 -6.40
CA THR A 36 7.13 -6.92 -7.54
C THR A 36 7.97 -7.42 -8.71
N LYS A 37 9.28 -7.12 -8.76
CA LYS A 37 10.12 -7.52 -9.89
C LYS A 37 10.42 -9.02 -9.92
N ASN A 38 10.58 -9.63 -8.75
CA ASN A 38 11.07 -11.00 -8.61
C ASN A 38 10.09 -11.90 -7.83
N LEU A 39 9.04 -11.35 -7.21
CA LEU A 39 8.02 -12.14 -6.52
C LEU A 39 6.86 -12.48 -7.46
N SER A 40 6.43 -13.73 -7.42
CA SER A 40 5.14 -14.11 -7.99
C SER A 40 4.00 -13.38 -7.26
N LEU A 41 2.94 -13.06 -8.02
CA LEU A 41 1.77 -12.34 -7.51
C LEU A 41 1.14 -12.99 -6.25
N PRO A 42 1.03 -14.33 -6.14
CA PRO A 42 0.58 -15.01 -4.91
C PRO A 42 1.51 -14.78 -3.73
N MET A 43 2.81 -14.97 -3.93
CA MET A 43 3.77 -14.83 -2.83
C MET A 43 3.78 -13.40 -2.31
N PHE A 44 3.67 -12.42 -3.21
CA PHE A 44 3.43 -11.04 -2.82
C PHE A 44 2.17 -10.87 -1.96
N THR A 45 1.03 -11.48 -2.33
CA THR A 45 -0.20 -11.39 -1.53
C THR A 45 -0.16 -12.14 -0.20
N VAL A 46 0.55 -13.27 -0.13
CA VAL A 46 0.74 -14.05 1.09
C VAL A 46 1.61 -13.25 2.06
N LEU A 47 2.73 -12.69 1.60
CA LEU A 47 3.64 -11.91 2.43
C LEU A 47 3.00 -10.61 2.89
N ARG A 48 2.14 -9.98 2.08
CA ARG A 48 1.32 -8.82 2.48
C ARG A 48 0.41 -9.07 3.70
N LYS A 49 0.16 -10.34 4.09
CA LYS A 49 -0.60 -10.66 5.30
C LYS A 49 0.15 -10.26 6.58
N PHE A 50 1.48 -10.17 6.55
CA PHE A 50 2.28 -9.69 7.69
C PHE A 50 2.00 -8.22 8.02
N THR A 51 1.64 -7.40 7.03
CA THR A 51 1.17 -6.02 7.24
C THR A 51 0.06 -5.93 8.29
N ILE A 52 -0.83 -6.92 8.39
CA ILE A 52 -1.94 -6.93 9.36
C ILE A 52 -1.39 -6.96 10.80
N LEU A 53 -0.45 -7.86 11.08
CA LEU A 53 0.21 -7.96 12.38
C LEU A 53 1.02 -6.69 12.70
N MET A 54 1.79 -6.19 11.74
CA MET A 54 2.56 -4.96 11.91
C MET A 54 1.65 -3.76 12.21
N THR A 55 0.51 -3.66 11.51
CA THR A 55 -0.50 -2.62 11.74
C THR A 55 -1.09 -2.73 13.15
N MET A 56 -1.44 -3.94 13.60
CA MET A 56 -1.97 -4.18 14.95
C MET A 56 -0.98 -3.72 16.03
N ILE A 57 0.29 -4.10 15.90
CA ILE A 57 1.34 -3.70 16.84
C ILE A 57 1.52 -2.17 16.85
N MET A 58 1.53 -1.53 15.67
CA MET A 58 1.66 -0.09 15.56
C MET A 58 0.44 0.67 16.08
N GLU A 59 -0.79 0.23 15.81
CA GLU A 59 -1.99 0.82 16.39
C GLU A 59 -1.99 0.69 17.92
N ALA A 60 -1.57 -0.44 18.46
CA ALA A 60 -1.45 -0.63 19.90
C ALA A 60 -0.44 0.34 20.53
N ARG A 61 0.75 0.49 19.92
CA ARG A 61 1.81 1.36 20.46
C ARG A 61 1.60 2.85 20.22
N ILE A 62 1.13 3.25 19.04
CA ILE A 62 1.07 4.66 18.60
C ILE A 62 -0.28 5.31 18.93
N LEU A 63 -1.38 4.56 18.82
CA LEU A 63 -2.74 5.04 19.11
C LEU A 63 -3.23 4.58 20.50
N GLY A 64 -2.48 3.72 21.20
CA GLY A 64 -2.84 3.25 22.54
C GLY A 64 -4.08 2.34 22.56
N LYS A 65 -4.42 1.70 21.43
CA LYS A 65 -5.59 0.81 21.36
C LYS A 65 -5.31 -0.54 21.99
N SER A 66 -6.24 -1.02 22.80
CA SER A 66 -6.28 -2.42 23.23
C SER A 66 -7.13 -3.25 22.28
N PHE A 67 -6.70 -4.48 22.02
CA PHE A 67 -7.40 -5.43 21.17
C PHE A 67 -7.84 -6.65 22.00
N PRO A 68 -9.02 -7.22 21.75
CA PRO A 68 -9.46 -8.42 22.44
C PRO A 68 -8.61 -9.63 22.01
N ASN A 69 -8.35 -10.55 22.94
CA ASN A 69 -7.50 -11.73 22.69
C ASN A 69 -7.93 -12.56 21.46
N ARG A 70 -9.25 -12.62 21.18
CA ARG A 70 -9.78 -13.26 19.97
C ARG A 70 -9.16 -12.71 18.68
N LEU A 71 -9.03 -11.38 18.57
CA LEU A 71 -8.48 -10.73 17.40
C LEU A 71 -6.97 -10.99 17.25
N ILE A 72 -6.26 -11.06 18.37
CA ILE A 72 -4.83 -11.38 18.41
C ILE A 72 -4.60 -12.81 17.89
N TYR A 73 -5.36 -13.79 18.39
CA TYR A 73 -5.24 -15.18 17.93
C TYR A 73 -5.58 -15.32 16.45
N SER A 74 -6.60 -14.63 15.94
CA SER A 74 -6.92 -14.63 14.50
C SER A 74 -5.75 -14.08 13.67
N VAL A 75 -5.17 -12.95 14.04
CA VAL A 75 -4.04 -12.37 13.29
C VAL A 75 -2.79 -13.25 13.36
N LEU A 76 -2.53 -13.90 14.51
CA LEU A 76 -1.45 -14.87 14.61
C LEU A 76 -1.66 -16.09 13.71
N ALA A 77 -2.90 -16.59 13.60
CA ALA A 77 -3.23 -17.69 12.69
C ALA A 77 -3.02 -17.31 11.22
N ILE A 78 -3.41 -16.10 10.82
CA ILE A 78 -3.18 -15.57 9.47
C ILE A 78 -1.68 -15.53 9.14
N VAL A 79 -0.87 -15.00 10.05
CA VAL A 79 0.59 -14.90 9.87
C VAL A 79 1.24 -16.28 9.85
N PHE A 80 0.76 -17.20 10.69
CA PHE A 80 1.23 -18.58 10.68
C PHE A 80 0.97 -19.26 9.34
N GLY A 81 -0.24 -19.10 8.78
CA GLY A 81 -0.56 -19.60 7.43
C GLY A 81 0.36 -19.01 6.36
N ALA A 82 0.68 -17.72 6.46
CA ALA A 82 1.61 -17.07 5.55
C ALA A 82 3.05 -17.59 5.66
N LEU A 83 3.55 -17.85 6.89
CA LEU A 83 4.87 -18.46 7.13
C LEU A 83 4.99 -19.85 6.52
N VAL A 84 3.96 -20.70 6.72
CA VAL A 84 3.95 -22.06 6.19
C VAL A 84 3.99 -22.03 4.65
N ALA A 85 3.19 -21.17 4.03
CA ALA A 85 3.17 -21.01 2.58
C ALA A 85 4.49 -20.45 2.01
N ALA A 86 5.17 -19.57 2.75
CA ALA A 86 6.43 -18.95 2.34
C ALA A 86 7.66 -19.84 2.55
N SER A 87 7.59 -20.83 3.44
CA SER A 87 8.73 -21.67 3.82
C SER A 87 9.46 -22.41 2.67
N PRO A 88 8.80 -22.92 1.61
CA PRO A 88 9.49 -23.65 0.55
C PRO A 88 10.31 -22.75 -0.39
N ASP A 89 9.85 -21.51 -0.60
CA ASP A 89 10.43 -20.57 -1.57
C ASP A 89 11.40 -19.56 -0.92
N LEU A 90 11.47 -19.51 0.41
CA LEU A 90 12.24 -18.52 1.18
C LEU A 90 13.75 -18.54 0.89
N ALA A 91 14.30 -19.70 0.51
CA ALA A 91 15.72 -19.88 0.27
C ALA A 91 16.20 -19.33 -1.08
N PHE A 92 15.30 -19.15 -2.05
CA PHE A 92 15.65 -18.78 -3.43
C PHE A 92 15.66 -17.25 -3.66
N ASP A 93 14.81 -16.50 -2.96
CA ASP A 93 14.57 -15.06 -3.21
C ASP A 93 14.63 -14.16 -1.96
N ALA A 94 15.57 -14.40 -1.04
CA ALA A 94 15.66 -13.69 0.25
C ALA A 94 15.65 -12.14 0.13
N GLU A 95 16.27 -11.58 -0.91
CA GLU A 95 16.30 -10.14 -1.17
C GLU A 95 14.89 -9.57 -1.42
N SER A 96 14.11 -10.22 -2.28
CA SER A 96 12.74 -9.80 -2.64
C SER A 96 11.79 -9.93 -1.44
N TYR A 97 12.00 -10.94 -0.59
CA TYR A 97 11.26 -11.15 0.65
C TYR A 97 11.57 -10.06 1.69
N LEU A 98 12.83 -9.63 1.79
CA LEU A 98 13.20 -8.50 2.65
C LEU A 98 12.54 -7.21 2.17
N PHE A 99 12.51 -6.96 0.85
CA PHE A 99 11.86 -5.78 0.30
C PHE A 99 10.35 -5.75 0.55
N ILE A 100 9.65 -6.88 0.44
CA ILE A 100 8.20 -6.92 0.74
C ILE A 100 7.92 -6.80 2.24
N LEU A 101 8.74 -7.40 3.11
CA LEU A 101 8.57 -7.20 4.55
C LEU A 101 8.83 -5.75 4.97
N LEU A 102 9.81 -5.10 4.36
CA LEU A 102 10.06 -3.67 4.56
C LEU A 102 8.91 -2.83 3.99
N ASN A 103 8.36 -3.22 2.83
CA ASN A 103 7.16 -2.62 2.25
C ASN A 103 5.97 -2.70 3.20
N ASP A 104 5.78 -3.84 3.86
CA ASP A 104 4.72 -4.08 4.83
C ASP A 104 4.87 -3.18 6.06
N VAL A 105 6.09 -2.97 6.55
CA VAL A 105 6.38 -2.00 7.62
C VAL A 105 6.00 -0.59 7.20
N PHE A 106 6.42 -0.15 6.00
CA PHE A 106 6.07 1.18 5.49
C PHE A 106 4.56 1.34 5.24
N THR A 107 3.89 0.30 4.77
CA THR A 107 2.44 0.28 4.57
C THR A 107 1.69 0.40 5.90
N ALA A 108 2.08 -0.40 6.90
CA ALA A 108 1.50 -0.33 8.24
C ALA A 108 1.72 1.05 8.87
N ALA A 109 2.96 1.56 8.79
CA ALA A 109 3.30 2.88 9.34
C ALA A 109 2.49 3.99 8.65
N SER A 110 2.50 4.04 7.32
CA SER A 110 1.74 5.07 6.56
C SER A 110 0.24 5.02 6.88
N GLY A 111 -0.36 3.84 7.00
CA GLY A 111 -1.77 3.68 7.40
C GLY A 111 -2.06 4.20 8.81
N VAL A 112 -1.26 3.81 9.80
CA VAL A 112 -1.43 4.20 11.21
C VAL A 112 -1.20 5.70 11.41
N PHE A 113 -0.14 6.25 10.82
CA PHE A 113 0.12 7.69 10.87
C PHE A 113 -0.96 8.48 10.14
N THR A 114 -1.51 7.97 9.03
CA THR A 114 -2.61 8.63 8.30
C THR A 114 -3.84 8.70 9.18
N LYS A 115 -4.19 7.60 9.86
CA LYS A 115 -5.29 7.58 10.83
C LYS A 115 -5.07 8.55 11.98
N LYS A 116 -3.85 8.60 12.53
CA LYS A 116 -3.50 9.53 13.61
C LYS A 116 -3.65 10.99 13.19
N LYS A 117 -3.22 11.35 11.97
CA LYS A 117 -3.29 12.73 11.45
C LYS A 117 -4.69 13.13 11.00
N LEU A 118 -5.51 12.19 10.53
CA LEU A 118 -6.94 12.42 10.24
C LEU A 118 -7.75 12.81 11.49
N GLY A 119 -7.30 12.41 12.69
CA GLY A 119 -7.96 12.74 13.97
C GLY A 119 -7.48 14.04 14.62
N VAL A 120 -6.47 14.72 14.07
CA VAL A 120 -6.00 16.00 14.61
C VAL A 120 -6.81 17.14 13.98
N GLU A 121 -7.43 17.97 14.81
CA GLU A 121 -8.19 19.15 14.37
C GLU A 121 -7.32 20.03 13.45
N GLY A 122 -7.81 20.26 12.23
CA GLY A 122 -7.17 21.11 11.22
C GLY A 122 -6.72 20.39 9.95
N LEU A 123 -6.30 19.11 10.01
CA LEU A 123 -5.89 18.35 8.81
C LEU A 123 -7.09 17.64 8.18
N GLY A 124 -7.80 18.34 7.28
CA GLY A 124 -8.88 17.73 6.52
C GLY A 124 -8.41 16.59 5.60
N LYS A 125 -9.31 15.64 5.28
CA LYS A 125 -9.06 14.50 4.37
C LYS A 125 -8.43 14.91 3.03
N TYR A 126 -8.85 16.05 2.48
CA TYR A 126 -8.35 16.58 1.21
C TYR A 126 -6.95 17.18 1.35
N GLY A 127 -6.65 17.80 2.50
CA GLY A 127 -5.32 18.35 2.79
C GLY A 127 -4.27 17.24 2.84
N ILE A 128 -4.55 16.16 3.59
CA ILE A 128 -3.63 15.02 3.67
C ILE A 128 -3.35 14.45 2.29
N LEU A 129 -4.37 14.24 1.46
CA LEU A 129 -4.21 13.69 0.11
C LEU A 129 -3.38 14.63 -0.79
N PHE A 130 -3.70 15.92 -0.79
CA PHE A 130 -3.05 16.91 -1.64
C PHE A 130 -1.56 17.10 -1.28
N TYR A 131 -1.26 17.34 -0.01
CA TYR A 131 0.11 17.55 0.45
C TYR A 131 0.94 16.27 0.34
N ASN A 132 0.36 15.10 0.59
CA ASN A 132 1.06 13.84 0.39
C ASN A 132 1.43 13.65 -1.09
N ALA A 133 0.48 13.86 -2.02
CA ALA A 133 0.75 13.77 -3.45
C ALA A 133 1.84 14.76 -3.89
N PHE A 134 1.76 16.02 -3.44
CA PHE A 134 2.74 17.05 -3.80
C PHE A 134 4.15 16.72 -3.30
N ILE A 135 4.28 16.23 -2.06
CA ILE A 135 5.58 15.92 -1.46
C ILE A 135 6.17 14.64 -2.05
N ILE A 136 5.36 13.64 -2.46
CA ILE A 136 5.84 12.39 -3.07
C ILE A 136 6.39 12.62 -4.49
N VAL A 137 5.84 13.57 -5.25
CA VAL A 137 6.27 13.83 -6.64
C VAL A 137 7.77 14.11 -6.74
N ILE A 138 8.33 14.94 -5.85
CA ILE A 138 9.74 15.33 -5.87
C ILE A 138 10.69 14.12 -5.70
N PRO A 139 10.64 13.34 -4.60
CA PRO A 139 11.50 12.19 -4.40
C PRO A 139 11.25 11.07 -5.42
N THR A 140 10.00 10.87 -5.88
CA THR A 140 9.73 9.86 -6.92
C THR A 140 10.32 10.27 -8.27
N LEU A 141 10.26 11.55 -8.63
CA LEU A 141 10.89 12.05 -9.85
C LEU A 141 12.42 11.91 -9.78
N LEU A 142 13.02 12.30 -8.65
CA LEU A 142 14.46 12.12 -8.42
C LEU A 142 14.85 10.64 -8.54
N ALA A 143 14.12 9.74 -7.88
CA ALA A 143 14.37 8.31 -7.97
C ALA A 143 14.26 7.80 -9.42
N SER A 144 13.27 8.26 -10.18
CA SER A 144 13.09 7.89 -11.59
C SER A 144 14.21 8.39 -12.51
N VAL A 145 14.78 9.56 -12.21
CA VAL A 145 16.00 10.07 -12.87
C VAL A 145 17.19 9.16 -12.57
N PHE A 146 17.39 8.81 -11.29
CA PHE A 146 18.52 7.97 -10.86
C PHE A 146 18.43 6.53 -11.40
N THR A 147 17.23 5.94 -11.50
CA THR A 147 17.07 4.59 -12.08
C THR A 147 17.11 4.58 -13.61
N GLY A 148 17.10 5.75 -14.25
CA GLY A 148 17.05 5.88 -15.71
C GLY A 148 15.68 5.56 -16.33
N ASP A 149 14.67 5.29 -15.50
CA ASP A 149 13.31 5.00 -15.98
C ASP A 149 12.67 6.23 -16.63
N LEU A 150 13.05 7.44 -16.19
CA LEU A 150 12.57 8.68 -16.82
C LEU A 150 12.98 8.77 -18.29
N HIS A 151 14.20 8.36 -18.62
CA HIS A 151 14.69 8.38 -20.00
C HIS A 151 13.93 7.39 -20.87
N LYS A 152 13.69 6.18 -20.36
CA LYS A 152 12.87 5.15 -21.03
C LYS A 152 11.42 5.58 -21.19
N ALA A 153 10.88 6.31 -20.21
CA ALA A 153 9.53 6.84 -20.29
C ALA A 153 9.43 7.89 -21.39
N ILE A 154 10.40 8.80 -21.54
CA ILE A 154 10.38 9.84 -22.60
C ILE A 154 10.56 9.23 -24.00
N SER A 155 11.40 8.20 -24.15
CA SER A 155 11.64 7.54 -25.43
C SER A 155 10.59 6.49 -25.81
N TYR A 156 9.47 6.40 -25.08
CA TYR A 156 8.43 5.41 -25.33
C TYR A 156 7.70 5.66 -26.66
N GLU A 157 7.73 4.66 -27.55
CA GLU A 157 7.30 4.78 -28.94
C GLU A 157 5.80 5.08 -29.11
N TYR A 158 4.95 4.63 -28.17
CA TYR A 158 3.49 4.70 -28.27
C TYR A 158 2.84 5.88 -27.55
N TRP A 159 3.59 6.93 -27.18
CA TRP A 159 3.01 8.13 -26.55
C TRP A 159 1.90 8.78 -27.37
N PHE A 160 1.96 8.66 -28.69
CA PHE A 160 0.98 9.25 -29.61
C PHE A 160 -0.18 8.30 -29.94
N ASN A 161 -0.18 7.07 -29.42
CA ASN A 161 -1.27 6.13 -29.64
C ASN A 161 -2.46 6.50 -28.75
N ALA A 162 -3.59 6.87 -29.36
CA ALA A 162 -4.79 7.28 -28.65
C ALA A 162 -5.33 6.20 -27.69
N ALA A 163 -5.23 4.92 -28.05
CA ALA A 163 -5.65 3.83 -27.17
C ALA A 163 -4.78 3.76 -25.91
N PHE A 164 -3.46 3.87 -26.06
CA PHE A 164 -2.53 3.89 -24.92
C PHE A 164 -2.79 5.07 -24.00
N VAL A 165 -2.88 6.29 -24.56
CA VAL A 165 -3.14 7.51 -23.79
C VAL A 165 -4.47 7.43 -23.05
N SER A 166 -5.52 6.91 -23.70
CA SER A 166 -6.83 6.77 -23.07
C SER A 166 -6.81 5.80 -21.89
N CYS A 167 -6.23 4.61 -22.06
CA CYS A 167 -6.03 3.65 -20.98
C CYS A 167 -5.17 4.21 -19.85
N PHE A 168 -4.11 4.96 -20.19
CA PHE A 168 -3.23 5.60 -19.22
C PHE A 168 -3.98 6.64 -18.37
N LEU A 169 -4.78 7.51 -19.00
CA LEU A 169 -5.60 8.49 -18.28
C LEU A 169 -6.64 7.83 -17.38
N ILE A 170 -7.30 6.78 -17.87
CA ILE A 170 -8.26 6.00 -17.07
C ILE A 170 -7.56 5.39 -15.85
N SER A 171 -6.35 4.84 -16.02
CA SER A 171 -5.54 4.32 -14.92
C SER A 171 -5.20 5.39 -13.88
N CYS A 172 -4.83 6.60 -14.31
CA CYS A 172 -4.56 7.73 -13.41
C CYS A 172 -5.81 8.11 -12.59
N ILE A 173 -6.98 8.18 -13.23
CA ILE A 173 -8.25 8.48 -12.55
C ILE A 173 -8.58 7.39 -11.52
N MET A 174 -8.45 6.12 -11.90
CA MET A 174 -8.68 4.99 -10.99
C MET A 174 -7.71 4.98 -9.81
N GLY A 175 -6.44 5.34 -10.03
CA GLY A 175 -5.45 5.50 -8.96
C GLY A 175 -5.86 6.57 -7.94
N PHE A 176 -6.37 7.70 -8.41
CA PHE A 176 -6.91 8.75 -7.54
C PHE A 176 -8.14 8.28 -6.75
N VAL A 177 -9.10 7.63 -7.42
CA VAL A 177 -10.31 7.07 -6.77
C VAL A 177 -9.93 6.04 -5.70
N LEU A 178 -8.95 5.18 -5.98
CA LEU A 178 -8.43 4.20 -5.03
C LEU A 178 -7.82 4.88 -3.80
N MET A 179 -6.93 5.87 -4.00
CA MET A 179 -6.31 6.59 -2.90
C MET A 179 -7.34 7.35 -2.04
N TYR A 180 -8.31 8.02 -2.68
CA TYR A 180 -9.40 8.68 -1.97
C TYR A 180 -10.23 7.68 -1.14
N SER A 181 -10.56 6.53 -1.72
CA SER A 181 -11.33 5.47 -1.05
C SER A 181 -10.58 4.89 0.17
N ILE A 182 -9.27 4.71 0.09
CA ILE A 182 -8.43 4.25 1.21
C ILE A 182 -8.43 5.28 2.35
N VAL A 183 -8.26 6.57 2.03
CA VAL A 183 -8.30 7.65 3.03
C VAL A 183 -9.69 7.76 3.65
N LEU A 184 -10.75 7.63 2.86
CA LEU A 184 -12.13 7.66 3.35
C LEU A 184 -12.44 6.46 4.25
N CYS A 185 -11.99 5.26 3.87
CA CYS A 185 -12.11 4.07 4.70
C CYS A 185 -11.35 4.25 6.03
N SER A 186 -10.13 4.79 5.97
CA SER A 186 -9.34 5.10 7.17
C SER A 186 -10.00 6.16 8.04
N HIS A 187 -10.76 7.09 7.47
CA HIS A 187 -11.48 8.10 8.24
C HIS A 187 -12.60 7.45 9.07
N TYR A 188 -13.46 6.64 8.46
CA TYR A 188 -14.61 6.02 9.13
C TYR A 188 -14.26 4.77 9.96
N ASN A 189 -13.26 3.99 9.54
CA ASN A 189 -12.87 2.74 10.19
C ASN A 189 -11.53 2.86 10.93
N SER A 190 -11.10 1.80 11.61
CA SER A 190 -9.76 1.71 12.19
C SER A 190 -8.69 1.49 11.10
N ALA A 191 -7.41 1.76 11.41
CA ALA A 191 -6.34 1.46 10.48
C ALA A 191 -6.24 -0.06 10.27
N LEU A 192 -6.41 -0.86 11.33
CA LEU A 192 -6.45 -2.32 11.22
C LEU A 192 -7.55 -2.83 10.29
N THR A 193 -8.78 -2.31 10.41
CA THR A 193 -9.88 -2.69 9.51
C THR A 193 -9.55 -2.34 8.06
N THR A 194 -8.94 -1.18 7.83
CA THR A 194 -8.54 -0.74 6.48
C THR A 194 -7.47 -1.66 5.91
N THR A 195 -6.50 -2.09 6.72
CA THR A 195 -5.48 -3.05 6.31
C THR A 195 -6.07 -4.43 5.99
N VAL A 196 -7.03 -4.92 6.79
CA VAL A 196 -7.73 -6.20 6.53
C VAL A 196 -8.50 -6.13 5.21
N VAL A 197 -9.28 -5.08 4.98
CA VAL A 197 -9.99 -4.86 3.69
C VAL A 197 -9.01 -4.77 2.53
N GLY A 198 -7.86 -4.10 2.73
CA GLY A 198 -6.78 -4.04 1.75
C GLY A 198 -6.20 -5.41 1.40
N ALA A 199 -6.03 -6.28 2.39
CA ALA A 199 -5.57 -7.65 2.18
C ALA A 199 -6.63 -8.50 1.43
N ILE A 200 -7.93 -8.33 1.71
CA ILE A 200 -9.01 -9.02 0.98
C ILE A 200 -8.99 -8.59 -0.50
N LYS A 201 -8.86 -7.28 -0.75
CA LYS A 201 -8.70 -6.72 -2.09
C LYS A 201 -7.50 -7.34 -2.81
N ASN A 202 -6.36 -7.48 -2.13
CA ASN A 202 -5.17 -8.08 -2.73
C ASN A 202 -5.42 -9.54 -3.14
N VAL A 203 -6.11 -10.32 -2.31
CA VAL A 203 -6.50 -11.71 -2.65
C VAL A 203 -7.44 -11.73 -3.86
N ALA A 204 -8.44 -10.86 -3.92
CA ALA A 204 -9.33 -10.76 -5.07
C ALA A 204 -8.56 -10.42 -6.36
N VAL A 205 -7.60 -9.48 -6.30
CA VAL A 205 -6.72 -9.15 -7.43
C VAL A 205 -5.85 -10.33 -7.83
N ALA A 206 -5.34 -11.12 -6.87
CA ALA A 206 -4.59 -12.33 -7.19
C ALA A 206 -5.46 -13.36 -7.93
N TYR A 207 -6.69 -13.61 -7.49
CA TYR A 207 -7.61 -14.51 -8.21
C TYR A 207 -7.90 -14.02 -9.62
N VAL A 208 -8.24 -12.73 -9.79
CA VAL A 208 -8.45 -12.15 -11.13
C VAL A 208 -7.18 -12.29 -11.99
N GLY A 209 -6.00 -12.05 -11.41
CA GLY A 209 -4.71 -12.22 -12.06
C GLY A 209 -4.45 -13.67 -12.50
N MET A 210 -4.86 -14.67 -11.71
CA MET A 210 -4.76 -16.09 -12.10
C MET A 210 -5.65 -16.42 -13.29
N PHE A 211 -6.86 -15.86 -13.36
CA PHE A 211 -7.80 -16.14 -14.46
C PHE A 211 -7.47 -15.38 -15.74
N VAL A 212 -6.95 -14.16 -15.63
CA VAL A 212 -6.70 -13.27 -16.79
C VAL A 212 -5.26 -13.36 -17.30
N GLY A 213 -4.30 -13.61 -16.41
CA GLY A 213 -2.87 -13.43 -16.68
C GLY A 213 -2.17 -14.60 -17.39
N GLY A 214 -2.76 -15.80 -17.47
CA GLY A 214 -2.21 -16.95 -18.21
C GLY A 214 -0.90 -17.57 -17.66
N ASP A 215 -0.03 -16.79 -17.02
CA ASP A 215 1.32 -17.18 -16.56
C ASP A 215 1.35 -17.69 -15.11
N TYR A 216 0.27 -18.35 -14.67
CA TYR A 216 0.16 -18.80 -13.28
C TYR A 216 0.74 -20.22 -13.07
N LEU A 217 1.94 -20.30 -12.49
CA LEU A 217 2.46 -21.55 -11.92
C LEU A 217 1.71 -21.86 -10.61
N PHE A 218 0.66 -22.66 -10.73
CA PHE A 218 -0.13 -23.12 -9.59
C PHE A 218 0.71 -24.03 -8.68
N SER A 219 0.98 -23.56 -7.46
CA SER A 219 1.49 -24.38 -6.37
C SER A 219 0.43 -24.54 -5.27
N TRP A 220 0.27 -25.77 -4.78
CA TRP A 220 -0.66 -26.09 -3.69
C TRP A 220 -0.35 -25.32 -2.40
N THR A 221 0.93 -24.99 -2.15
CA THR A 221 1.33 -24.19 -0.98
C THR A 221 0.86 -22.75 -1.08
N ASN A 222 0.91 -22.15 -2.27
CA ASN A 222 0.43 -20.80 -2.53
C ASN A 222 -1.10 -20.72 -2.46
N PHE A 223 -1.79 -21.74 -2.96
CA PHE A 223 -3.24 -21.84 -2.85
C PHE A 223 -3.69 -21.96 -1.39
N LEU A 224 -3.07 -22.84 -0.59
CA LEU A 224 -3.39 -22.96 0.84
C LEU A 224 -3.08 -21.65 1.58
N GLY A 225 -1.93 -21.03 1.30
CA GLY A 225 -1.54 -19.75 1.89
C GLY A 225 -2.52 -18.61 1.58
N LEU A 226 -3.11 -18.57 0.39
CA LEU A 226 -4.15 -17.61 0.02
C LEU A 226 -5.46 -17.80 0.81
N ASN A 227 -5.87 -19.06 1.00
CA ASN A 227 -7.15 -19.42 1.63
C ASN A 227 -7.16 -19.32 3.16
N ILE A 228 -5.99 -19.37 3.83
CA ILE A 228 -5.92 -19.25 5.29
C ILE A 228 -6.12 -17.78 5.70
N TRP A 229 -7.22 -17.50 6.41
CA TRP A 229 -7.66 -16.20 6.93
C TRP A 229 -8.17 -16.33 8.37
#